data_AF-A0A7C3HCY9-F1
#
_entry.id   AF-A0A7C3HCY9-F1
#
_cell.length_a   1.000
_cell.length_b   1.000
_cell.length_c   1.000
_cell.angle_alpha   90.00
_cell.angle_beta   90.00
_cell.angle_gamma   90.00
#
_symmetry.space_group_name_H-M   'P 1'
#
loop_
_entity.id
_entity.type
_entity.pdbx_description
1 polymer ?
#
loop_
_entity_poly.entity_id
_entity_poly.type
_entity_poly.pdbx_seq_one_letter_code
_entity_poly.pdbx_strand_id
1 'polypeptide(L)' 'METIGNLIENYESQACKIKEASPIDALKYLMQEHNLKQSDLPEIGSRGVVSEVLAGKRKLNLEQIKKISKKFHVSPLVFI' A
#
# COMPACT_ATOMS: atom_id res chain seq x y z
N MET A 1 21.63 6.11 -36.33
CA MET A 1 20.42 5.45 -35.80
C MET A 1 20.78 4.95 -34.41
N GLU A 2 20.82 5.87 -33.45
CA GLU A 2 21.12 5.54 -32.06
C GLU A 2 19.79 5.23 -31.38
N THR A 3 19.80 4.05 -30.78
CA THR A 3 18.68 3.19 -30.52
C THR A 3 17.82 3.70 -29.38
N ILE A 4 16.52 3.38 -29.46
CA ILE A 4 15.51 3.51 -28.40
C ILE A 4 16.00 2.96 -27.03
N GLY A 5 17.06 2.14 -27.03
CA GLY A 5 17.78 1.68 -25.84
C GLY A 5 18.23 2.78 -24.85
N ASN A 6 18.73 3.93 -25.32
CA ASN A 6 19.20 4.98 -24.39
C ASN A 6 18.06 5.74 -23.70
N LEU A 7 16.84 5.70 -24.25
CA LEU A 7 15.66 6.29 -23.62
C LEU A 7 15.03 5.35 -22.58
N ILE A 8 15.34 4.05 -22.65
CA ILE A 8 14.89 3.07 -21.65
C ILE A 8 15.71 3.21 -20.37
N GLU A 9 17.04 3.41 -20.45
CA GLU A 9 17.90 3.57 -19.27
C GLU A 9 17.47 4.75 -18.36
N ASN A 10 17.03 5.86 -18.94
CA ASN A 10 16.54 7.00 -18.17
C ASN A 10 15.07 6.87 -17.73
N TYR A 11 14.29 6.00 -18.38
CA TYR A 11 12.96 5.63 -17.91
C TYR A 11 13.05 4.62 -16.76
N GLU A 12 14.03 3.72 -16.76
CA GLU A 12 14.26 2.76 -15.66
C GLU A 12 14.79 3.43 -14.38
N SER A 13 15.51 4.55 -14.48
CA SER A 13 15.88 5.34 -13.28
C SER A 13 14.70 6.05 -12.61
N GLN A 14 13.57 6.21 -13.31
CA GLN A 14 12.31 6.69 -12.73
C GLN A 14 11.25 5.58 -12.59
N ALA A 15 11.48 4.41 -13.20
CA ALA A 15 10.61 3.25 -13.11
C ALA A 15 10.78 2.62 -11.74
N CYS A 16 9.97 3.13 -10.82
CA CYS A 16 9.53 2.42 -9.66
C CYS A 16 10.70 1.95 -8.79
N LYS A 17 11.06 2.81 -7.83
CA LYS A 17 11.39 2.30 -6.50
C LYS A 17 10.19 1.44 -6.07
N ILE A 18 10.17 0.16 -6.46
CA ILE A 18 9.50 -0.91 -5.75
C ILE A 18 10.34 -1.07 -4.47
N LYS A 19 10.34 0.00 -3.67
CA LYS A 19 10.81 0.02 -2.31
C LYS A 19 9.89 -0.99 -1.67
N GLU A 20 10.43 -2.16 -1.33
CA GLU A 20 9.75 -3.30 -0.69
C GLU A 20 8.48 -2.79 -0.02
N ALA A 21 7.34 -2.94 -0.71
CA ALA A 21 6.16 -2.16 -0.39
C ALA A 21 5.77 -2.55 1.02
N SER A 22 6.08 -1.69 1.99
CA SER A 22 5.73 -1.96 3.37
C SER A 22 4.21 -2.14 3.41
N PRO A 23 3.67 -2.99 4.30
CA PRO A 23 2.22 -3.20 4.44
C PRO A 23 1.42 -1.90 4.45
N ILE A 24 2.04 -0.84 4.99
CA ILE A 24 1.53 0.52 5.09
C ILE A 24 1.44 1.23 3.73
N ASP A 25 2.45 1.09 2.87
CA ASP A 25 2.44 1.67 1.52
C ASP A 25 1.44 0.96 0.62
N ALA A 26 1.35 -0.37 0.71
CA ALA A 26 0.30 -1.12 0.01
C ALA A 26 -1.10 -0.67 0.46
N LEU A 27 -1.31 -0.45 1.76
CA LEU A 27 -2.56 0.08 2.29
C LEU A 27 -2.84 1.51 1.77
N LYS A 28 -1.84 2.40 1.77
CA LYS A 28 -1.99 3.76 1.22
C LYS A 28 -2.38 3.73 -0.26
N TYR A 29 -1.73 2.87 -1.03
CA TYR A 29 -2.01 2.70 -2.45
C TYR A 29 -3.46 2.24 -2.66
N LEU A 30 -3.90 1.21 -1.95
CA LEU A 30 -5.29 0.72 -2.00
C LEU A 30 -6.30 1.79 -1.55
N MET A 31 -5.96 2.59 -0.54
CA MET A 31 -6.80 3.72 -0.13
C MET A 31 -6.92 4.76 -1.23
N GLN A 32 -5.83 5.10 -1.92
CA GLN A 32 -5.84 6.07 -3.02
C GLN A 32 -6.60 5.54 -4.24
N GLU A 33 -6.35 4.30 -4.66
CA GLU A 33 -7.05 3.70 -5.80
C GLU A 33 -8.57 3.63 -5.57
N HIS A 34 -8.99 3.26 -4.36
CA HIS A 34 -10.41 3.18 -4.01
C HIS A 34 -11.00 4.51 -3.50
N ASN A 35 -10.24 5.60 -3.49
CA ASN A 35 -10.66 6.91 -2.95
C ASN A 35 -11.20 6.84 -1.50
N LEU A 36 -10.66 5.92 -0.68
CA LEU A 36 -11.10 5.69 0.69
C LEU A 36 -10.37 6.61 1.66
N LYS A 37 -11.10 7.13 2.63
CA LYS A 37 -10.50 7.87 3.75
C LYS A 37 -10.19 6.91 4.89
N GLN A 38 -9.36 7.37 5.84
CA GLN A 38 -9.06 6.62 7.07
C GLN A 38 -10.33 6.23 7.85
N SER A 39 -11.40 7.03 7.74
CA SER A 39 -12.70 6.75 8.36
C SER A 39 -13.46 5.60 7.69
N ASP A 40 -13.15 5.29 6.43
CA ASP A 40 -13.80 4.24 5.64
C ASP A 40 -13.13 2.87 5.80
N LEU A 41 -12.18 2.76 6.74
CA LEU A 41 -11.46 1.55 7.13
C LEU A 41 -11.83 1.09 8.56
N PRO A 42 -13.11 0.78 8.85
CA PRO A 42 -13.51 0.31 10.18
C PRO A 42 -12.89 -1.05 10.54
N GLU A 43 -12.35 -1.76 9.56
CA GLU A 43 -11.74 -3.08 9.70
C GLU A 43 -10.41 -3.06 10.45
N ILE A 44 -9.66 -1.95 10.31
CA ILE A 44 -8.48 -1.67 11.13
C ILE A 44 -8.94 -1.11 12.48
N GLY A 45 -9.92 -0.21 12.48
CA GLY A 45 -10.51 0.35 13.69
C GLY A 45 -10.92 1.80 13.49
N SER A 46 -10.91 2.57 14.57
CA SER A 46 -11.21 4.01 14.52
C SER A 46 -10.18 4.77 13.68
N ARG A 47 -10.56 5.93 13.14
CA ARG A 47 -9.68 6.81 12.34
C ARG A 47 -8.30 7.03 12.94
N GLY A 48 -8.20 7.17 14.28
CA GLY A 48 -6.93 7.31 15.00
C GLY A 48 -6.02 6.10 14.82
N VAL A 49 -6.56 4.88 14.96
CA VAL A 49 -5.82 3.63 14.79
C VAL A 49 -5.29 3.49 13.37
N VAL A 50 -6.12 3.81 12.38
CA VAL A 50 -5.69 3.82 10.97
C VAL A 50 -4.54 4.80 10.76
N SER A 51 -4.62 6.00 11.35
CA SER A 51 -3.54 6.98 11.28
C SER A 51 -2.26 6.51 11.97
N GLU A 52 -2.35 5.81 13.11
CA GLU A 52 -1.17 5.24 13.79
C GLU A 52 -0.50 4.14 12.98
N VAL A 53 -1.31 3.30 12.32
CA VAL A 53 -0.82 2.27 11.39
C VAL A 53 -0.15 2.92 10.19
N LEU A 54 -0.79 3.93 9.59
CA LEU A 54 -0.23 4.68 8.46
C LEU A 54 1.06 5.45 8.81
N ALA A 55 1.22 5.82 10.08
CA ALA A 55 2.41 6.46 10.62
C ALA A 55 3.49 5.45 11.03
N GLY A 56 3.24 4.14 10.91
CA GLY A 56 4.17 3.08 11.34
C GLY A 56 4.35 2.97 12.85
N LYS A 57 3.53 3.69 13.65
CA LYS A 57 3.55 3.61 15.12
C LYS A 57 2.95 2.29 15.61
N ARG A 58 2.08 1.68 14.80
CA ARG A 58 1.36 0.46 15.15
C ARG A 58 1.41 -0.54 14.00
N LYS A 59 1.71 -1.80 14.30
CA LYS A 59 1.64 -2.90 13.33
C LYS A 59 0.20 -3.38 13.18
N LEU A 60 -0.19 -3.78 11.97
CA LEU A 60 -1.45 -4.45 11.70
C LEU A 60 -1.45 -5.83 12.36
N ASN A 61 -2.56 -6.16 13.01
CA ASN A 61 -2.77 -7.48 13.59
C ASN A 61 -3.33 -8.43 12.52
N LEU A 62 -3.10 -9.74 12.66
CA LEU A 62 -3.56 -10.76 11.70
C LEU A 62 -5.07 -10.69 11.41
N GLU A 63 -5.88 -10.37 12.42
CA GLU A 63 -7.33 -10.18 12.24
C GLU A 63 -7.68 -8.97 11.37
N GLN A 64 -6.95 -7.86 11.54
CA GLN A 64 -7.15 -6.64 10.73
C GLN A 64 -6.72 -6.90 9.29
N ILE A 65 -5.57 -7.56 9.10
CA ILE A 65 -5.07 -7.96 7.78
C ILE A 65 -6.11 -8.81 7.05
N LYS A 66 -6.69 -9.83 7.72
CA LYS A 66 -7.73 -10.67 7.13
C LYS A 66 -8.98 -9.90 6.72
N LYS A 67 -9.43 -8.95 7.55
CA LYS A 67 -10.62 -8.13 7.25
C LYS A 67 -10.38 -7.23 6.03
N ILE A 68 -9.30 -6.45 6.06
CA ILE A 68 -8.87 -5.59 4.93
C ILE A 68 -8.68 -6.41 3.66
N SER A 69 -7.93 -7.51 3.74
CA SER A 69 -7.71 -8.43 2.63
C SER A 69 -9.03 -8.89 2.00
N LYS A 70 -10.04 -9.20 2.82
CA LYS A 70 -11.37 -9.58 2.36
C LYS A 70 -12.10 -8.41 1.69
N LYS A 71 -12.03 -7.21 2.24
CA LYS A 71 -12.69 -6.01 1.68
C LYS A 71 -12.08 -5.55 0.35
N PHE A 72 -10.76 -5.57 0.25
CA PHE A 72 -10.03 -5.19 -0.96
C PHE A 72 -9.87 -6.34 -1.95
N HIS A 73 -10.30 -7.56 -1.59
CA HIS A 73 -10.04 -8.78 -2.37
C HIS A 73 -8.56 -8.97 -2.75
N VAL A 74 -7.65 -8.55 -1.87
CA VAL A 74 -6.19 -8.73 -2.04
C VAL A 74 -5.68 -9.82 -1.12
N SER A 75 -4.58 -10.48 -1.47
CA SER A 75 -3.98 -11.50 -0.59
C SER A 75 -3.47 -10.87 0.71
N PRO A 76 -3.67 -11.52 1.88
CA PRO A 76 -3.20 -11.00 3.16
C PRO A 76 -1.66 -10.94 3.24
N LEU A 77 -0.98 -11.69 2.38
CA LEU A 77 0.48 -11.66 2.19
C LEU A 77 1.02 -10.28 1.80
N VAL A 78 0.18 -9.42 1.21
CA VAL A 78 0.55 -8.04 0.86
C VAL A 78 0.80 -7.19 2.11
N PHE A 79 0.29 -7.61 3.27
CA PHE A 79 0.39 -6.87 4.53
C PHE A 79 1.22 -7.57 5.62
N ILE A 80 1.88 -8.68 5.28
CA ILE A 80 2.70 -9.49 6.21
C ILE A 80 4.17 -9.08 6.10
#